data_AF-A0A926A9S7-F1
#
_entry.id   AF-A0A926A9S7-F1
#
_cell.length_a   1.000
_cell.length_b   1.000
_cell.length_c   1.000
_cell.angle_alpha   90.00
_cell.angle_beta   90.00
_cell.angle_gamma   90.00
#
_symmetry.space_group_name_H-M   'P 1'
#
loop_
_entity.id
_entity.type
_entity.pdbx_description
1 polymer ?
#
loop_
_entity_poly.entity_id
_entity_poly.type
_entity_poly.pdbx_seq_one_letter_code
_entity_poly.pdbx_strand_id
1 'polypeptide(L)'
;MANSFGQLFRITTWGESHGGGVGVVVDGCPPQLKLTEADIQPDLDRRRPGQSSIVTPRKEADTVQILSGTFEGQTLGTPISMWVKNEDARPEAYSEMATKFRPSHADYTYTAKYGIRNWQGGGRTSARETIGRVAAGAVAKKILRERFGVEVLAYVSQVQKLTAQIDRDKVKFAEVEANIVRCPDQAAAEKMIRLIEKMRRLGDTVGGIVEGVARNVPAGWGEPVFDRLEADLAKAMLSLPASRGFEFGSGFSSILFTGSEHNDAFRAKGGK
;
A
#
# COMPACT_ATOMS: atom_id res chain seq x y z
N MET A 1 18.41 -1.38 9.62
CA MET A 1 16.95 -1.34 9.35
C MET A 1 16.65 -2.38 8.30
N ALA A 2 15.60 -3.19 8.45
CA ALA A 2 15.16 -4.05 7.36
C ALA A 2 14.59 -3.17 6.25
N ASN A 3 15.18 -3.24 5.05
CA ASN A 3 14.76 -2.50 3.86
C ASN A 3 14.30 -3.43 2.74
N SER A 4 14.24 -4.74 3.00
CA SER A 4 13.81 -5.75 2.04
C SER A 4 12.59 -6.53 2.54
N PHE A 5 11.72 -6.91 1.60
CA PHE A 5 10.52 -7.70 1.85
C PHE A 5 10.30 -8.71 0.71
N GLY A 6 9.84 -9.91 1.04
CA GLY A 6 9.71 -11.04 0.11
C GLY A 6 10.92 -11.98 0.10
N GLN A 7 10.74 -13.16 -0.50
CA GLN A 7 11.75 -14.24 -0.58
C GLN A 7 12.34 -14.36 -1.99
N LEU A 8 11.55 -14.93 -2.92
CA LEU A 8 11.94 -15.05 -4.33
C LEU A 8 11.67 -13.74 -5.07
N PHE A 9 10.40 -13.32 -5.13
CA PHE A 9 10.05 -11.96 -5.54
C PHE A 9 10.31 -11.05 -4.36
N ARG A 10 11.45 -10.36 -4.39
CA ARG A 10 11.95 -9.59 -3.25
C ARG A 10 12.13 -8.14 -3.65
N ILE A 11 11.59 -7.25 -2.84
CA ILE A 11 11.72 -5.82 -3.02
C ILE A 11 12.74 -5.28 -2.02
N THR A 12 13.56 -4.32 -2.43
CA THR A 12 14.45 -3.57 -1.54
C THR A 12 14.25 -2.09 -1.78
N THR A 13 13.66 -1.39 -0.82
CA THR A 13 13.37 0.05 -0.95
C THR A 13 14.54 0.90 -0.44
N TRP A 14 14.68 2.11 -0.98
CA TRP A 14 15.73 3.05 -0.61
C TRP A 14 15.30 4.51 -0.76
N GLY A 15 16.06 5.41 -0.14
CA GLY A 15 15.85 6.87 -0.18
C GLY A 15 15.05 7.45 0.99
N GLU A 16 15.24 8.75 1.18
CA GLU A 16 14.61 9.57 2.23
C GLU A 16 13.64 10.58 1.60
N SER A 17 12.63 11.00 2.38
CA SER A 17 11.58 11.90 1.89
C SER A 17 12.04 13.28 1.41
N HIS A 18 13.21 13.74 1.85
CA HIS A 18 13.81 15.02 1.46
C HIS A 18 15.21 14.84 0.85
N GLY A 19 15.57 13.61 0.46
CA GLY A 19 16.76 13.33 -0.33
C GLY A 19 16.52 13.55 -1.83
N GLY A 20 17.49 13.19 -2.68
CA GLY A 20 17.38 13.34 -4.14
C GLY A 20 16.30 12.49 -4.82
N GLY A 21 15.75 11.51 -4.11
CA GLY A 21 14.62 10.69 -4.54
C GLY A 21 14.45 9.46 -3.68
N VAL A 22 13.45 8.65 -4.02
CA VAL A 22 13.19 7.34 -3.43
C VAL A 22 13.14 6.29 -4.54
N GLY A 23 13.35 5.03 -4.18
CA GLY A 23 13.36 3.97 -5.18
C GLY A 23 13.19 2.58 -4.60
N VAL A 24 13.20 1.61 -5.50
CA VAL A 24 13.09 0.20 -5.18
C VAL A 24 13.89 -0.63 -6.17
N VAL A 25 14.49 -1.71 -5.68
CA VAL A 25 15.02 -2.79 -6.51
C VAL A 25 14.09 -3.99 -6.35
N VAL A 26 13.59 -4.53 -7.46
CA VAL A 26 12.83 -5.77 -7.51
C VAL A 26 13.74 -6.88 -8.02
N ASP A 27 13.92 -7.90 -7.19
CA ASP A 27 14.67 -9.12 -7.49
C ASP A 27 13.70 -10.31 -7.66
N GLY A 28 14.10 -11.29 -8.46
CA GLY A 28 13.29 -12.49 -8.77
C GLY A 28 12.07 -12.25 -9.65
N CYS A 29 12.00 -11.13 -10.37
CA CYS A 29 11.00 -10.96 -11.43
C CYS A 29 11.35 -11.89 -12.60
N PRO A 30 10.42 -12.71 -13.11
CA PRO A 30 10.67 -13.56 -14.28
C PRO A 30 11.10 -12.74 -15.52
N PRO A 31 11.93 -13.30 -16.41
CA PRO A 31 12.25 -12.65 -17.69
C PRO A 31 11.04 -12.65 -18.64
N GLN A 32 11.14 -11.84 -19.70
CA GLN A 32 10.18 -11.74 -20.81
C GLN A 32 8.78 -11.23 -20.41
N LEU A 33 8.65 -10.62 -19.23
CA LEU A 33 7.46 -9.84 -18.90
C LEU A 33 7.56 -8.50 -19.64
N LYS A 34 6.56 -8.14 -20.45
CA LYS A 34 6.49 -6.79 -21.03
C LYS A 34 6.41 -5.79 -19.90
N LEU A 35 7.34 -4.86 -19.79
CA LEU A 35 7.37 -3.88 -18.71
C LEU A 35 8.00 -2.57 -19.17
N THR A 36 7.25 -1.49 -18.97
CA THR A 36 7.69 -0.10 -19.16
C THR A 36 7.18 0.75 -18.00
N GLU A 37 7.68 1.98 -17.89
CA GLU A 37 7.20 2.96 -16.90
C GLU A 37 5.68 3.16 -16.97
N ALA A 38 5.09 3.08 -18.17
CA ALA A 38 3.65 3.22 -18.38
C ALA A 38 2.81 2.12 -17.71
N ASP A 39 3.41 0.97 -17.38
CA ASP A 39 2.76 -0.09 -16.63
C ASP A 39 2.71 0.17 -15.12
N ILE A 40 3.58 1.06 -14.63
CA ILE A 40 3.78 1.35 -13.21
C ILE A 40 3.16 2.69 -12.83
N GLN A 41 3.28 3.68 -13.71
CA GLN A 41 2.85 5.04 -13.48
C GLN A 41 1.37 5.16 -13.04
N PRO A 42 0.40 4.40 -13.59
CA PRO A 42 -1.00 4.52 -13.15
C PRO A 42 -1.21 4.22 -11.66
N ASP A 43 -0.48 3.23 -11.10
CA ASP A 43 -0.59 2.92 -9.67
C ASP A 43 0.16 3.96 -8.81
N LEU A 44 1.25 4.55 -9.31
CA LEU A 44 1.91 5.68 -8.65
C LEU A 44 1.08 6.96 -8.68
N ASP A 45 0.41 7.24 -9.80
CA ASP A 45 -0.51 8.35 -9.94
C ASP A 45 -1.63 8.22 -8.90
N ARG A 46 -2.22 7.03 -8.74
CA ARG A 46 -3.22 6.76 -7.70
C ARG A 46 -2.69 6.97 -6.27
N ARG A 47 -1.40 6.75 -6.02
CA ARG A 47 -0.78 6.95 -4.70
C ARG A 47 -0.44 8.41 -4.41
N ARG A 48 -0.24 9.20 -5.46
CA ARG A 48 0.37 10.53 -5.42
C ARG A 48 -0.33 11.49 -4.43
N PRO A 49 0.41 12.35 -3.73
CA PRO A 49 -0.19 13.43 -2.96
C PRO A 49 -0.90 14.46 -3.86
N GLY A 50 -1.67 15.36 -3.25
CA GLY A 50 -2.22 16.53 -3.95
C GLY A 50 -3.33 16.25 -4.95
N GLN A 51 -3.91 15.04 -4.95
CA GLN A 51 -4.98 14.67 -5.88
C GLN A 51 -6.35 15.29 -5.56
N SER A 52 -6.58 15.70 -4.31
CA SER A 52 -7.90 16.16 -3.86
C SER A 52 -7.85 17.07 -2.63
N SER A 53 -9.00 17.63 -2.25
CA SER A 53 -9.16 18.46 -1.05
C SER A 53 -9.00 17.68 0.26
N ILE A 54 -8.97 16.34 0.23
CA ILE A 54 -8.88 15.52 1.45
C ILE A 54 -7.48 14.93 1.68
N VAL A 55 -6.54 15.15 0.77
CA VAL A 55 -5.14 14.69 0.88
C VAL A 55 -4.17 15.85 1.11
N THR A 56 -2.91 15.52 1.38
CA THR A 56 -1.83 16.52 1.55
C THR A 56 -1.69 17.43 0.30
N PRO A 57 -1.44 18.74 0.47
CA PRO A 57 -1.38 19.69 -0.65
C PRO A 57 -0.10 19.61 -1.48
N ARG A 58 0.87 18.76 -1.12
CA ARG A 58 2.13 18.60 -1.87
C ARG A 58 1.85 18.17 -3.31
N LYS A 59 2.58 18.76 -4.25
CA LYS A 59 2.51 18.43 -5.68
C LYS A 59 3.82 17.76 -6.07
N GLU A 60 3.84 16.45 -5.95
CA GLU A 60 4.94 15.61 -6.45
C GLU A 60 4.41 14.90 -7.69
N ALA A 61 5.15 14.88 -8.80
CA ALA A 61 4.69 14.17 -10.01
C ALA A 61 4.70 12.65 -9.84
N ASP A 62 5.56 12.14 -8.94
CA ASP A 62 5.82 10.71 -8.71
C ASP A 62 6.14 9.95 -10.01
N THR A 63 6.88 10.60 -10.91
CA THR A 63 7.31 10.00 -12.18
C THR A 63 8.37 8.94 -11.94
N VAL A 64 8.08 7.70 -12.34
CA VAL A 64 9.02 6.58 -12.26
C VAL A 64 9.96 6.55 -13.44
N GLN A 65 11.20 6.14 -13.17
CA GLN A 65 12.19 5.79 -14.17
C GLN A 65 12.73 4.39 -13.87
N ILE A 66 12.73 3.50 -14.87
CA ILE A 66 13.39 2.21 -14.79
C ILE A 66 14.87 2.41 -15.14
N LEU A 67 15.75 2.09 -14.20
CA LEU A 67 17.20 2.26 -14.34
C LEU A 67 17.92 0.98 -14.79
N SER A 68 17.33 -0.20 -14.54
CA SER A 68 17.91 -1.49 -14.90
C SER A 68 16.84 -2.58 -14.99
N GLY A 69 17.22 -3.76 -15.48
CA GLY A 69 16.39 -4.97 -15.43
C GLY A 69 15.40 -5.12 -16.59
N THR A 70 15.36 -4.16 -17.50
CA THR A 70 14.58 -4.21 -18.74
C THR A 70 15.43 -3.92 -19.96
N PHE A 71 15.12 -4.57 -21.08
CA PHE A 71 15.67 -4.30 -22.40
C PHE A 71 14.57 -4.48 -23.44
N GLU A 72 14.46 -3.55 -24.39
CA GLU A 72 13.41 -3.56 -25.44
C GLU A 72 11.98 -3.77 -24.88
N GLY A 73 11.67 -3.11 -23.76
CA GLY A 73 10.35 -3.18 -23.12
C GLY A 73 10.02 -4.51 -22.45
N GLN A 74 11.01 -5.36 -22.18
CA GLN A 74 10.85 -6.65 -21.52
C GLN A 74 11.80 -6.82 -20.35
N THR A 75 11.37 -7.52 -19.31
CA THR A 75 12.24 -7.87 -18.17
C THR A 75 13.30 -8.88 -18.58
N LEU A 76 14.51 -8.71 -18.04
CA LEU A 76 15.66 -9.59 -18.32
C LEU A 76 15.78 -10.78 -17.36
N GLY A 77 14.99 -10.80 -16.27
CA GLY A 77 15.17 -11.73 -15.16
C GLY A 77 16.22 -11.26 -14.14
N THR A 78 17.00 -10.24 -14.48
CA THR A 78 17.92 -9.54 -13.57
C THR A 78 17.18 -8.49 -12.74
N PRO A 79 17.78 -7.97 -11.64
CA PRO A 79 17.15 -6.97 -10.79
C PRO A 79 16.67 -5.71 -11.54
N ILE A 80 15.41 -5.33 -11.27
CA ILE A 80 14.76 -4.14 -11.83
C ILE A 80 14.89 -3.01 -10.82
N SER A 81 15.70 -2.01 -11.15
CA SER A 81 15.86 -0.80 -10.33
C SER A 81 14.91 0.28 -10.83
N MET A 82 14.15 0.87 -9.92
CA MET A 82 13.19 1.95 -10.21
C MET A 82 13.46 3.13 -9.28
N TRP A 83 13.44 4.33 -9.85
CA TRP A 83 13.70 5.58 -9.14
C TRP A 83 12.59 6.60 -9.40
N VAL A 84 12.24 7.35 -8.35
CA VAL A 84 11.33 8.48 -8.39
C VAL A 84 12.00 9.67 -7.72
N LYS A 85 12.10 10.77 -8.45
CA LYS A 85 12.69 12.02 -7.94
C LYS A 85 11.77 12.67 -6.89
N ASN A 86 12.37 13.32 -5.89
CA ASN A 86 11.64 14.24 -5.01
C ASN A 86 11.78 15.66 -5.58
N GLU A 87 10.66 16.35 -5.81
CA GLU A 87 10.65 17.68 -6.45
C GLU A 87 10.26 18.82 -5.49
N ASP A 88 9.37 18.56 -4.52
CA ASP A 88 8.81 19.57 -3.60
C ASP A 88 9.24 19.31 -2.15
N ALA A 89 10.54 19.02 -1.96
CA ALA A 89 11.14 18.90 -0.64
C ALA A 89 11.32 20.30 -0.02
N ARG A 90 10.52 20.62 1.00
CA ARG A 90 10.59 21.88 1.77
C ARG A 90 11.09 21.61 3.19
N PRO A 91 12.40 21.49 3.40
CA PRO A 91 12.95 21.13 4.70
C PRO A 91 12.67 22.19 5.78
N GLU A 92 12.52 23.47 5.42
CA GLU A 92 12.32 24.60 6.34
C GLU A 92 11.01 24.49 7.12
N ALA A 93 9.98 23.91 6.50
CA ALA A 93 8.67 23.67 7.12
C ALA A 93 8.73 22.71 8.32
N TYR A 94 9.86 22.02 8.52
CA TYR A 94 10.09 21.05 9.58
C TYR A 94 11.13 21.49 10.61
N SER A 95 11.62 22.74 10.54
CA SER A 95 12.70 23.25 11.40
C SER A 95 12.43 23.05 12.90
N GLU A 96 11.19 23.25 13.35
CA GLU A 96 10.82 23.00 14.75
C GLU A 96 10.98 21.53 15.19
N MET A 97 10.92 20.58 14.25
CA MET A 97 11.11 19.15 14.54
C MET A 97 12.57 18.79 14.79
N ALA A 98 13.52 19.67 14.53
CA ALA A 98 14.92 19.43 14.83
C ALA A 98 15.13 19.13 16.33
N THR A 99 14.42 19.84 17.21
CA THR A 99 14.55 19.72 18.67
C THR A 99 13.38 19.02 19.35
N LYS A 100 12.28 18.76 18.64
CA LYS A 100 11.06 18.16 19.19
C LYS A 100 10.84 16.73 18.67
N PHE A 101 10.19 15.88 19.48
CA PHE A 101 9.67 14.58 19.06
C PHE A 101 8.16 14.67 18.89
N ARG A 102 7.63 14.25 17.74
CA ARG A 102 6.19 14.22 17.52
C ARG A 102 5.57 12.99 18.21
N PRO A 103 4.47 13.16 18.97
CA PRO A 103 3.71 12.03 19.48
C PRO A 103 3.29 11.07 18.36
N SER A 104 3.36 9.78 18.63
CA SER A 104 2.98 8.71 17.69
C SER A 104 3.80 8.60 16.40
N HIS A 105 4.92 9.33 16.28
CA HIS A 105 5.89 9.18 15.19
C HIS A 105 7.15 8.46 15.67
N ALA A 106 7.95 7.99 14.71
CA ALA A 106 9.19 7.26 14.96
C ALA A 106 10.37 8.15 15.40
N ASP A 107 10.16 9.46 15.62
CA ASP A 107 11.22 10.43 15.88
C ASP A 107 12.15 10.02 17.04
N TYR A 108 11.57 9.70 18.21
CA TYR A 108 12.32 9.30 19.39
C TYR A 108 12.97 7.92 19.20
N THR A 109 12.22 6.93 18.71
CA THR A 109 12.73 5.56 18.55
C THR A 109 13.85 5.48 17.52
N TYR A 110 13.83 6.31 16.48
CA TYR A 110 14.94 6.44 15.55
C TYR A 110 16.19 7.00 16.21
N THR A 111 16.04 8.10 16.95
CA THR A 111 17.14 8.76 17.66
C THR A 111 17.75 7.81 18.69
N ALA A 112 16.91 7.13 19.48
CA ALA A 112 17.36 6.17 20.49
C ALA A 112 18.09 4.96 19.88
N LYS A 113 17.64 4.47 18.72
CA LYS A 113 18.24 3.30 18.05
C LYS A 113 19.53 3.62 17.30
N TYR A 114 19.60 4.77 16.63
CA TYR A 114 20.66 5.07 15.66
C TYR A 114 21.55 6.25 16.07
N GLY A 115 21.23 6.98 17.14
CA GLY A 115 21.96 8.16 17.59
C GLY A 115 21.79 9.40 16.69
N ILE A 116 21.16 9.25 15.52
CA ILE A 116 20.91 10.32 14.56
C ILE A 116 19.51 10.21 13.97
N ARG A 117 18.92 11.37 13.66
CA ARG A 117 17.60 11.47 13.03
C ARG A 117 17.63 12.50 11.90
N ASN A 118 17.24 12.05 10.71
CA ASN A 118 16.86 12.96 9.65
C ASN A 118 15.45 13.52 9.95
N TRP A 119 15.40 14.65 10.65
CA TRP A 119 14.17 15.28 11.12
C TRP A 119 13.37 15.92 9.98
N GLN A 120 13.99 16.17 8.81
CA GLN A 120 13.34 16.77 7.65
C GLN A 120 12.30 15.81 7.08
N GLY A 121 11.03 16.08 7.39
CA GLY A 121 9.87 15.27 7.02
C GLY A 121 10.00 13.77 7.34
N GLY A 122 10.67 13.44 8.44
CA GLY A 122 10.79 12.08 8.98
C GLY A 122 11.76 11.14 8.26
N GLY A 123 12.54 11.63 7.29
CA GLY A 123 13.55 10.84 6.59
C GLY A 123 13.00 9.50 6.06
N ARG A 124 13.63 8.39 6.48
CA ARG A 124 13.27 7.04 6.04
C ARG A 124 11.97 6.49 6.64
N THR A 125 11.47 7.08 7.73
CA THR A 125 10.19 6.67 8.36
C THR A 125 8.97 7.31 7.72
N SER A 126 9.20 8.20 6.76
CA SER A 126 8.15 8.86 6.01
C SER A 126 7.37 7.88 5.14
N ALA A 127 6.07 8.14 4.99
CA ALA A 127 5.23 7.42 4.03
C ALA A 127 5.69 7.60 2.57
N ARG A 128 6.64 8.49 2.25
CA ARG A 128 7.26 8.58 0.92
C ARG A 128 7.87 7.25 0.47
N GLU A 129 8.35 6.43 1.40
CA GLU A 129 8.90 5.08 1.11
C GLU A 129 7.88 4.18 0.39
N THR A 130 6.58 4.39 0.61
CA THR A 130 5.52 3.61 -0.05
C THR A 130 5.53 3.72 -1.58
N ILE A 131 6.21 4.72 -2.16
CA ILE A 131 6.46 4.79 -3.61
C ILE A 131 7.17 3.53 -4.10
N GLY A 132 8.22 3.10 -3.40
CA GLY A 132 8.95 1.89 -3.76
C GLY A 132 8.07 0.65 -3.68
N ARG A 133 7.19 0.60 -2.67
CA ARG A 133 6.21 -0.49 -2.50
C ARG A 133 5.17 -0.52 -3.62
N VAL A 134 4.63 0.64 -4.01
CA VAL A 134 3.64 0.75 -5.09
C VAL A 134 4.27 0.42 -6.44
N ALA A 135 5.48 0.92 -6.71
CA ALA A 135 6.19 0.62 -7.95
C ALA A 135 6.45 -0.89 -8.12
N ALA A 136 6.96 -1.54 -7.06
CA ALA A 136 7.14 -2.99 -7.08
C ALA A 136 5.81 -3.76 -7.09
N GLY A 137 4.80 -3.24 -6.40
CA GLY A 137 3.44 -3.77 -6.39
C GLY A 137 2.79 -3.76 -7.77
N ALA A 138 3.05 -2.75 -8.60
CA ALA A 138 2.57 -2.71 -9.98
C ALA A 138 3.18 -3.83 -10.83
N VAL A 139 4.49 -4.10 -10.67
CA VAL A 139 5.15 -5.25 -11.31
C VAL A 139 4.54 -6.57 -10.83
N ALA A 140 4.37 -6.76 -9.53
CA ALA A 140 3.76 -7.96 -8.95
C ALA A 140 2.31 -8.16 -9.44
N LYS A 141 1.50 -7.09 -9.43
CA LYS A 141 0.12 -7.08 -9.93
C LYS A 141 0.04 -7.47 -11.40
N LYS A 142 0.98 -7.01 -12.23
CA LYS A 142 1.07 -7.39 -13.64
C LYS A 142 1.35 -8.89 -13.81
N ILE A 143 2.32 -9.43 -13.05
CA ILE A 143 2.62 -10.87 -13.05
C ILE A 143 1.40 -11.70 -12.62
N LEU A 144 0.78 -11.33 -11.50
CA LEU A 144 -0.40 -12.00 -10.94
C LEU A 144 -1.54 -12.06 -11.95
N ARG A 145 -1.84 -10.93 -12.61
CA ARG A 145 -2.87 -10.84 -13.64
C ARG A 145 -2.54 -11.70 -14.86
N GLU A 146 -1.36 -11.53 -15.44
CA GLU A 146 -1.03 -12.13 -16.75
C GLU A 146 -0.76 -13.63 -16.67
N ARG A 147 -0.19 -14.11 -15.56
CA ARG A 147 0.17 -15.54 -15.42
C ARG A 147 -0.88 -16.36 -14.71
N PHE A 148 -1.66 -15.75 -13.81
CA PHE A 148 -2.59 -16.49 -12.94
C PHE A 148 -4.03 -15.99 -13.00
N GLY A 149 -4.32 -14.91 -13.74
CA GLY A 149 -5.67 -14.33 -13.80
C GLY A 149 -6.13 -13.72 -12.47
N VAL A 150 -5.18 -13.47 -11.56
CA VAL A 150 -5.47 -12.93 -10.23
C VAL A 150 -5.73 -11.43 -10.31
N GLU A 151 -6.87 -11.02 -9.76
CA GLU A 151 -7.23 -9.61 -9.60
C GLU A 151 -7.03 -9.21 -8.15
N VAL A 152 -6.42 -8.05 -7.91
CA VAL A 152 -6.30 -7.47 -6.56
C VAL A 152 -6.87 -6.05 -6.58
N LEU A 153 -7.79 -5.80 -5.65
CA LEU A 153 -8.47 -4.52 -5.44
C LEU A 153 -8.37 -4.14 -3.96
N ALA A 154 -8.33 -2.83 -3.67
CA ALA A 154 -8.48 -2.32 -2.31
C ALA A 154 -9.35 -1.06 -2.32
N TYR A 155 -10.10 -0.85 -1.24
CA TYR A 155 -11.00 0.29 -1.07
C TYR A 155 -11.14 0.68 0.39
N VAL A 156 -11.61 1.91 0.63
CA VAL A 156 -11.97 2.37 1.98
C VAL A 156 -13.33 1.80 2.34
N SER A 157 -13.40 1.00 3.41
CA SER A 157 -14.65 0.43 3.94
C SER A 157 -15.18 1.21 5.14
N GLN A 158 -14.32 1.95 5.85
CA GLN A 158 -14.73 2.72 7.01
C GLN A 158 -13.86 3.95 7.22
N VAL A 159 -14.46 5.07 7.64
CA VAL A 159 -13.75 6.24 8.19
C VAL A 159 -14.40 6.60 9.52
N GLN A 160 -13.63 6.54 10.61
CA GLN A 160 -14.13 6.72 11.96
C GLN A 160 -15.37 5.84 12.25
N LYS A 161 -16.55 6.43 12.47
CA LYS A 161 -17.82 5.70 12.75
C LYS A 161 -18.66 5.44 11.50
N LEU A 162 -18.21 5.88 10.33
CA LEU A 162 -18.94 5.76 9.08
C LEU A 162 -18.48 4.51 8.34
N THR A 163 -19.30 3.47 8.37
CA THR A 163 -19.03 2.19 7.71
C THR A 163 -19.83 2.10 6.41
N ALA A 164 -19.17 1.70 5.33
CA ALA A 164 -19.77 1.47 4.02
C ALA A 164 -20.44 0.09 3.94
N GLN A 165 -21.50 -0.01 3.14
CA GLN A 165 -22.14 -1.29 2.84
C GLN A 165 -21.66 -1.80 1.49
N ILE A 166 -20.76 -2.79 1.50
CA ILE A 166 -20.03 -3.23 0.31
C ILE A 166 -20.14 -4.74 0.15
N ASP A 167 -20.59 -5.19 -1.03
CA ASP A 167 -20.49 -6.59 -1.45
C ASP A 167 -19.11 -6.84 -2.05
N ARG A 168 -18.20 -7.41 -1.24
CA ARG A 168 -16.79 -7.71 -1.59
C ARG A 168 -16.63 -8.50 -2.88
N ASP A 169 -17.60 -9.36 -3.21
CA ASP A 169 -17.52 -10.22 -4.40
C ASP A 169 -17.83 -9.45 -5.69
N LYS A 170 -18.57 -8.34 -5.59
CA LYS A 170 -19.05 -7.58 -6.75
C LYS A 170 -18.35 -6.25 -6.99
N VAL A 171 -17.55 -5.76 -6.04
CA VAL A 171 -16.87 -4.47 -6.17
C VAL A 171 -16.02 -4.39 -7.44
N LYS A 172 -16.20 -3.32 -8.20
CA LYS A 172 -15.45 -3.04 -9.42
C LYS A 172 -14.45 -1.91 -9.19
N PHE A 173 -13.34 -1.98 -9.91
CA PHE A 173 -12.33 -0.92 -9.91
C PHE A 173 -12.89 0.47 -10.22
N ALA A 174 -13.83 0.56 -11.17
CA ALA A 174 -14.47 1.83 -11.54
C ALA A 174 -15.26 2.46 -10.38
N GLU A 175 -15.88 1.66 -9.52
CA GLU A 175 -16.62 2.14 -8.35
C GLU A 175 -15.68 2.67 -7.27
N VAL A 176 -14.51 2.02 -7.11
CA VAL A 176 -13.46 2.49 -6.21
C VAL A 176 -12.90 3.83 -6.68
N GLU A 177 -12.63 4.01 -7.97
CA GLU A 177 -12.04 5.27 -8.47
C GLU A 177 -13.09 6.37 -8.75
N ALA A 178 -14.39 6.11 -8.54
CA ALA A 178 -15.46 7.07 -8.81
C ALA A 178 -15.48 8.28 -7.86
N ASN A 179 -14.79 8.20 -6.71
CA ASN A 179 -14.75 9.28 -5.73
C ASN A 179 -13.39 9.39 -5.03
N ILE A 180 -13.16 10.56 -4.45
CA ILE A 180 -11.85 10.95 -3.89
C ILE A 180 -11.46 10.20 -2.61
N VAL A 181 -12.40 9.56 -1.92
CA VAL A 181 -12.13 8.73 -0.72
C VAL A 181 -11.97 7.25 -1.07
N ARG A 182 -12.21 6.87 -2.32
CA ARG A 182 -12.11 5.50 -2.84
C ARG A 182 -12.97 4.48 -2.11
N CYS A 183 -14.22 4.86 -1.84
CA CYS A 183 -15.24 4.00 -1.24
C CYS A 183 -16.31 3.63 -2.28
N PRO A 184 -16.53 2.34 -2.59
CA PRO A 184 -17.55 1.88 -3.54
C PRO A 184 -18.99 2.28 -3.19
N ASP A 185 -19.28 2.43 -1.90
CA ASP A 185 -20.57 2.96 -1.43
C ASP A 185 -20.56 4.48 -1.52
N GLN A 186 -21.22 5.02 -2.56
CA GLN A 186 -21.25 6.46 -2.83
C GLN A 186 -21.91 7.27 -1.70
N ALA A 187 -22.96 6.72 -1.06
CA ALA A 187 -23.66 7.41 0.02
C ALA A 187 -22.80 7.47 1.29
N ALA A 188 -22.04 6.42 1.58
CA ALA A 188 -21.04 6.45 2.64
C ALA A 188 -19.87 7.37 2.27
N ALA A 189 -19.39 7.33 1.02
CA ALA A 189 -18.28 8.15 0.53
C ALA A 189 -18.52 9.65 0.76
N GLU A 190 -19.72 10.16 0.44
CA GLU A 190 -20.07 11.57 0.67
C GLU A 190 -19.99 11.97 2.14
N LYS A 191 -20.47 11.10 3.04
CA LYS A 191 -20.40 11.34 4.49
C LYS A 191 -18.94 11.31 4.98
N MET A 192 -18.14 10.37 4.49
CA MET A 192 -16.72 10.26 4.81
C MET A 192 -15.96 11.52 4.36
N ILE A 193 -16.20 12.01 3.15
CA ILE A 193 -15.57 13.23 2.62
C ILE A 193 -15.90 14.43 3.51
N ARG A 194 -17.18 14.66 3.83
CA ARG A 194 -17.59 15.76 4.72
C ARG A 194 -16.94 15.67 6.10
N LEU A 195 -16.82 14.47 6.65
CA LEU A 195 -16.13 14.25 7.93
C LEU A 195 -14.64 14.62 7.82
N ILE A 196 -13.94 14.12 6.81
CA ILE A 196 -12.51 14.39 6.62
C ILE A 196 -12.26 15.90 6.44
N GLU A 197 -13.08 16.58 5.65
CA GLU A 197 -12.99 18.03 5.48
C GLU A 197 -13.24 18.79 6.79
N LYS A 198 -14.23 18.36 7.60
CA LYS A 198 -14.48 18.92 8.93
C LYS A 198 -13.26 18.76 9.83
N MET A 199 -12.68 17.56 9.91
CA MET A 199 -11.51 17.29 10.76
C MET A 199 -10.31 18.14 10.31
N ARG A 200 -10.09 18.25 9.00
CA ARG A 200 -9.06 19.13 8.43
C ARG A 200 -9.24 20.59 8.87
N ARG A 201 -10.47 21.14 8.82
CA ARG A 201 -10.75 22.52 9.26
C ARG A 201 -10.49 22.73 10.76
N LEU A 202 -10.64 21.68 11.56
CA LEU A 202 -10.34 21.70 12.99
C LEU A 202 -8.85 21.49 13.30
N GLY A 203 -8.01 21.24 12.30
CA GLY A 203 -6.60 20.91 12.51
C GLY A 203 -6.39 19.51 13.10
N ASP A 204 -7.37 18.61 12.93
CA ASP A 204 -7.37 17.25 13.48
C ASP A 204 -7.32 16.19 12.37
N THR A 205 -7.14 14.93 12.75
CA THR A 205 -6.97 13.79 11.84
C THR A 205 -7.90 12.63 12.21
N VAL A 206 -8.23 11.79 11.22
CA VAL A 206 -9.04 10.59 11.41
C VAL A 206 -8.42 9.40 10.69
N GLY A 207 -8.58 8.22 11.27
CA GLY A 207 -8.24 6.95 10.64
C GLY A 207 -9.44 6.27 9.98
N GLY A 208 -9.19 5.08 9.46
CA GLY A 208 -10.20 4.28 8.78
C GLY A 208 -9.73 2.84 8.56
N ILE A 209 -10.58 2.06 7.90
CA ILE A 209 -10.30 0.70 7.47
C ILE A 209 -10.23 0.70 5.94
N VAL A 210 -9.16 0.08 5.42
CA VAL A 210 -9.01 -0.28 4.03
C VAL A 210 -9.20 -1.79 3.93
N GLU A 211 -10.11 -2.21 3.07
CA GLU A 211 -10.35 -3.62 2.79
C GLU A 211 -9.74 -3.97 1.43
N GLY A 212 -9.09 -5.14 1.36
CA GLY A 212 -8.49 -5.68 0.15
C GLY A 212 -9.17 -6.97 -0.27
N VAL A 213 -9.40 -7.14 -1.57
CA VAL A 213 -9.97 -8.36 -2.16
C VAL A 213 -9.02 -8.88 -3.23
N ALA A 214 -8.68 -10.16 -3.14
CA ALA A 214 -7.95 -10.88 -4.17
C ALA A 214 -8.88 -11.96 -4.76
N ARG A 215 -9.07 -11.94 -6.08
CA ARG A 215 -9.97 -12.87 -6.80
C ARG A 215 -9.18 -13.80 -7.69
N ASN A 216 -9.75 -14.97 -7.97
CA ASN A 216 -9.15 -16.03 -8.77
C ASN A 216 -7.79 -16.51 -8.25
N VAL A 217 -7.57 -16.40 -6.93
CA VAL A 217 -6.35 -16.90 -6.29
C VAL A 217 -6.34 -18.43 -6.41
N PRO A 218 -5.33 -19.04 -7.07
CA PRO A 218 -5.23 -20.49 -7.14
C PRO A 218 -5.15 -21.14 -5.75
N ALA A 219 -5.75 -22.31 -5.61
CA ALA A 219 -5.63 -23.09 -4.37
C ALA A 219 -4.19 -23.51 -4.12
N GLY A 220 -3.79 -23.58 -2.85
CA GLY A 220 -2.46 -24.04 -2.42
C GLY A 220 -1.38 -22.97 -2.37
N TRP A 221 -1.73 -21.68 -2.44
CA TRP A 221 -0.77 -20.59 -2.21
C TRP A 221 -0.52 -20.36 -0.72
N GLY A 222 0.75 -20.16 -0.38
CA GLY A 222 1.23 -20.05 1.00
C GLY A 222 1.98 -21.31 1.43
N GLU A 223 2.75 -21.17 2.50
CA GLU A 223 3.53 -22.27 3.08
C GLU A 223 2.98 -22.62 4.47
N PRO A 224 3.24 -23.82 5.00
CA PRO A 224 2.80 -24.16 6.34
C PRO A 224 3.62 -23.44 7.43
N VAL A 225 3.12 -23.50 8.66
CA VAL A 225 3.80 -23.06 9.89
C VAL A 225 4.11 -21.55 9.93
N PHE A 226 5.28 -21.11 9.48
CA PHE A 226 5.79 -19.74 9.67
C PHE A 226 5.53 -18.81 8.49
N ASP A 227 5.41 -19.37 7.29
CA ASP A 227 5.24 -18.64 6.04
C ASP A 227 3.81 -18.86 5.48
N ARG A 228 2.84 -18.97 6.41
CA ARG A 228 1.40 -18.99 6.07
C ARG A 228 1.05 -17.72 5.34
N LEU A 229 0.18 -17.83 4.33
CA LEU A 229 -0.20 -16.69 3.52
C LEU A 229 -0.77 -15.54 4.38
N GLU A 230 -1.61 -15.84 5.37
CA GLU A 230 -2.15 -14.79 6.25
C GLU A 230 -1.08 -14.17 7.15
N ALA A 231 -0.06 -14.94 7.53
CA ALA A 231 1.07 -14.44 8.32
C ALA A 231 1.95 -13.49 7.51
N ASP A 232 2.25 -13.84 6.26
CA ASP A 232 3.00 -12.98 5.34
C ASP A 232 2.22 -11.72 4.96
N LEU A 233 0.91 -11.84 4.73
CA LEU A 233 0.03 -10.70 4.53
C LEU A 233 -0.03 -9.81 5.77
N ALA A 234 -0.12 -10.38 6.98
CA ALA A 234 -0.11 -9.62 8.22
C ALA A 234 1.20 -8.82 8.38
N LYS A 235 2.35 -9.45 8.12
CA LYS A 235 3.65 -8.76 8.11
C LYS A 235 3.69 -7.64 7.07
N ALA A 236 3.19 -7.90 5.85
CA ALA A 236 3.12 -6.90 4.80
C ALA A 236 2.28 -5.68 5.24
N MET A 237 1.08 -5.92 5.76
CA MET A 237 0.13 -4.87 6.14
C MET A 237 0.53 -4.12 7.41
N LEU A 238 1.07 -4.80 8.43
CA LEU A 238 1.52 -4.15 9.67
C LEU A 238 2.85 -3.40 9.48
N SER A 239 3.61 -3.71 8.44
CA SER A 239 4.81 -2.95 8.09
C SER A 239 4.52 -1.61 7.39
N LEU A 240 3.25 -1.33 7.04
CA LEU A 240 2.85 -0.05 6.47
C LEU A 240 2.83 1.05 7.55
N PRO A 241 3.28 2.27 7.23
CA PRO A 241 3.16 3.40 8.15
C PRO A 241 1.71 3.61 8.59
N ALA A 242 1.53 3.96 9.88
CA ALA A 242 0.23 4.18 10.53
C ALA A 242 -0.70 2.96 10.66
N SER A 243 -0.36 1.81 10.08
CA SER A 243 -1.09 0.56 10.31
C SER A 243 -0.98 0.11 11.77
N ARG A 244 -2.09 -0.35 12.35
CA ARG A 244 -2.18 -0.80 13.75
C ARG A 244 -2.84 -2.16 13.92
N GLY A 245 -3.43 -2.70 12.86
CA GLY A 245 -4.14 -3.97 12.87
C GLY A 245 -4.28 -4.52 11.47
N PHE A 246 -4.46 -5.84 11.39
CA PHE A 246 -4.74 -6.56 10.16
C PHE A 246 -5.72 -7.68 10.49
N GLU A 247 -6.73 -7.84 9.65
CA GLU A 247 -7.75 -8.88 9.75
C GLU A 247 -7.83 -9.63 8.41
N PHE A 248 -8.13 -10.92 8.48
CA PHE A 248 -8.33 -11.77 7.31
C PHE A 248 -9.67 -12.49 7.41
N GLY A 249 -10.42 -12.54 6.31
CA GLY A 249 -11.76 -13.15 6.28
C GLY A 249 -12.73 -12.44 7.24
N SER A 250 -13.26 -13.18 8.21
CA SER A 250 -14.16 -12.63 9.24
C SER A 250 -13.42 -11.85 10.34
N GLY A 251 -12.09 -11.90 10.40
CA GLY A 251 -11.30 -11.09 11.33
C GLY A 251 -11.64 -11.34 12.81
N PHE A 252 -11.61 -10.29 13.61
CA PHE A 252 -11.98 -10.33 15.03
C PHE A 252 -13.47 -10.61 15.25
N SER A 253 -14.33 -10.40 14.24
CA SER A 253 -15.76 -10.74 14.39
C SER A 253 -16.00 -12.26 14.47
N SER A 254 -15.00 -13.08 14.08
CA SER A 254 -15.05 -14.55 14.18
C SER A 254 -15.38 -15.05 15.60
N ILE A 255 -15.00 -14.32 16.65
CA ILE A 255 -15.26 -14.72 18.05
C ILE A 255 -16.74 -14.72 18.43
N LEU A 256 -17.60 -14.11 17.60
CA LEU A 256 -19.04 -14.05 17.83
C LEU A 256 -19.79 -15.28 17.29
N PHE A 257 -19.11 -16.14 16.53
CA PHE A 257 -19.72 -17.30 15.87
C PHE A 257 -19.32 -18.60 16.58
N THR A 258 -20.25 -19.56 16.59
CA THR A 258 -19.92 -20.97 16.83
C THR A 258 -19.22 -21.58 15.62
N GLY A 259 -18.52 -22.71 15.80
CA GLY A 259 -17.85 -23.39 14.69
C GLY A 259 -18.79 -23.76 13.53
N SER A 260 -20.03 -24.17 13.82
CA SER A 260 -21.02 -24.48 12.79
C SER A 260 -21.49 -23.25 11.99
N GLU A 261 -21.46 -22.07 12.59
CA GLU A 261 -21.84 -20.81 11.91
C GLU A 261 -20.68 -20.24 11.09
N HIS A 262 -19.43 -20.52 11.49
CA HIS A 262 -18.24 -19.95 10.86
C HIS A 262 -17.63 -20.82 9.76
N ASN A 263 -17.84 -22.14 9.78
CA ASN A 263 -17.25 -23.06 8.81
C ASN A 263 -17.78 -22.85 7.38
N ASP A 264 -16.87 -22.61 6.43
CA ASP A 264 -17.18 -22.60 5.00
C ASP A 264 -17.32 -24.03 4.44
N ALA A 265 -18.56 -24.48 4.22
CA ALA A 265 -18.83 -25.83 3.73
C ALA A 265 -18.39 -26.03 2.27
N PHE A 266 -17.64 -27.11 2.01
CA PHE A 266 -17.33 -27.55 0.66
C PHE A 266 -18.61 -27.92 -0.11
N ARG A 267 -18.65 -27.53 -1.39
CA ARG A 267 -19.73 -27.90 -2.31
C ARG A 267 -19.13 -28.51 -3.56
N ALA A 268 -19.63 -29.67 -3.97
CA ALA A 268 -19.27 -30.27 -5.24
C ALA A 268 -19.84 -29.41 -6.39
N LYS A 269 -18.99 -29.08 -7.37
CA LYS A 269 -19.37 -28.32 -8.57
C LYS A 269 -18.91 -29.07 -9.81
N GLY A 270 -19.87 -29.59 -10.57
CA GLY A 270 -19.57 -30.40 -11.76
C GLY A 270 -19.02 -31.80 -11.45
N GLY A 271 -19.40 -32.38 -10.30
CA GLY A 271 -18.98 -33.73 -9.89
C GLY A 271 -17.58 -33.82 -9.29
N LYS A 272 -16.97 -32.67 -8.97
CA LYS A 272 -15.72 -32.52 -8.22
C LYS A 272 -15.92 -31.57 -7.06
#